data_AF-A0A7W4CTH6-F1
#
_entry.id   AF-A0A7W4CTH6-F1
#
_cell.length_a   1.000
_cell.length_b   1.000
_cell.length_c   1.000
_cell.angle_alpha   90.00
_cell.angle_beta   90.00
_cell.angle_gamma   90.00
#
_symmetry.space_group_name_H-M   'P 1'
#
loop_
_entity.id
_entity.type
_entity.pdbx_description
1 polymer ?
#
loop_
_entity_poly.entity_id
_entity_poly.type
_entity_poly.pdbx_seq_one_letter_code
_entity_poly.pdbx_strand_id
1 'polypeptide(L)'
;MTLDWTPVTDRVFMTTVEPHRVNVGLIVGETGAMLIDTGNSPEQGAEILASATALAGVPVTHVLLTHDHHDHVNGLAGMGNEVTSIAHEKLTAVPVSRTFSMALAVDLGNLRVEALHFGEGHTDNDVLVFLPGENVVFAGDLLEEGSDPQIDDRGSLSNWPTVLDGVLGAANATTRFVPGHGAVVDRDYAFIQRAEIGMLYGQTEMLIHQGTKLEDAAAATEWPFTAETLAVALPKAYAELRAKGVVPKRHLPLI
;
A
#
# COMPACT_ATOMS: atom_id res chain seq x y z
N MET A 1 -4.94 11.44 -23.83
CA MET A 1 -6.23 10.72 -23.87
C MET A 1 -6.97 11.04 -22.57
N THR A 2 -8.29 11.16 -22.52
CA THR A 2 -8.99 11.35 -21.24
C THR A 2 -9.08 9.99 -20.55
N LEU A 3 -8.49 9.87 -19.36
CA LEU A 3 -8.60 8.65 -18.55
C LEU A 3 -10.01 8.52 -17.98
N ASP A 4 -10.42 7.30 -17.69
CA ASP A 4 -11.72 7.02 -17.09
C ASP A 4 -11.62 7.07 -15.55
N TRP A 5 -12.09 8.18 -14.98
CA TRP A 5 -12.05 8.41 -13.53
C TRP A 5 -13.36 7.96 -12.90
N THR A 6 -13.27 6.90 -12.09
CA THR A 6 -14.38 6.40 -11.28
C THR A 6 -14.49 7.21 -9.99
N PRO A 7 -15.65 7.80 -9.66
CA PRO A 7 -15.83 8.48 -8.39
C PRO A 7 -15.84 7.47 -7.24
N VAL A 8 -14.97 7.67 -6.26
CA VAL A 8 -15.08 7.06 -4.93
C VAL A 8 -16.03 7.92 -4.11
N THR A 9 -15.82 9.23 -4.06
CA THR A 9 -16.75 10.20 -3.45
C THR A 9 -17.05 11.33 -4.44
N ASP A 10 -17.75 12.38 -4.02
CA ASP A 10 -17.91 13.60 -4.82
C ASP A 10 -16.59 14.36 -5.04
N ARG A 11 -15.58 14.13 -4.18
CA ARG A 11 -14.27 14.81 -4.19
C ARG A 11 -13.08 13.87 -4.39
N VAL A 12 -13.31 12.56 -4.43
CA VAL A 12 -12.26 11.55 -4.55
C VAL A 12 -12.56 10.65 -5.73
N PHE A 13 -11.58 10.47 -6.61
CA PHE A 13 -11.70 9.67 -7.81
C PHE A 13 -10.52 8.69 -7.90
N MET A 14 -10.73 7.62 -8.65
CA MET A 14 -9.73 6.61 -8.94
C MET A 14 -9.76 6.31 -10.44
N THR A 15 -8.60 6.20 -11.07
CA THR A 15 -8.45 5.59 -12.39
C THR A 15 -7.50 4.41 -12.27
N THR A 16 -7.65 3.41 -13.14
CA THR A 16 -6.70 2.31 -13.27
C THR A 16 -5.94 2.49 -14.58
N VAL A 17 -4.61 2.36 -14.56
CA VAL A 17 -3.77 2.52 -15.75
C VAL A 17 -2.93 1.28 -16.02
N GLU A 18 -2.66 1.04 -17.30
CA GLU A 18 -1.82 -0.07 -17.77
C GLU A 18 -0.40 0.42 -18.09
N PRO A 19 0.64 -0.42 -18.01
CA PRO A 19 0.61 -1.81 -17.58
C PRO A 19 0.41 -1.96 -16.05
N HIS A 20 0.22 -3.21 -15.59
CA HIS A 20 0.09 -3.59 -14.16
C HIS A 20 -1.24 -3.25 -13.50
N ARG A 21 -2.19 -2.62 -14.20
CA ARG A 21 -3.49 -2.23 -13.64
C ARG A 21 -3.36 -1.46 -12.32
N VAL A 22 -2.40 -0.53 -12.25
CA VAL A 22 -2.15 0.29 -11.07
C VAL A 22 -3.24 1.34 -10.90
N ASN A 23 -3.71 1.51 -9.67
CA ASN A 23 -4.67 2.54 -9.30
C ASN A 23 -3.96 3.86 -9.02
N VAL A 24 -4.50 4.93 -9.59
CA VAL A 24 -4.06 6.30 -9.36
C VAL A 24 -5.24 7.09 -8.81
N GLY A 25 -5.02 7.77 -7.69
CA GLY A 25 -6.03 8.56 -7.00
C GLY A 25 -6.02 10.03 -7.41
N LEU A 26 -7.19 10.67 -7.39
CA LEU A 26 -7.33 12.12 -7.48
C LEU A 26 -8.22 12.62 -6.34
N ILE A 27 -7.71 13.57 -5.57
CA ILE A 27 -8.39 14.22 -4.46
C ILE A 27 -8.58 15.70 -4.82
N VAL A 28 -9.82 16.18 -4.81
CA VAL A 28 -10.18 17.53 -5.27
C VAL A 28 -10.69 18.36 -4.08
N GLY A 29 -9.90 19.35 -3.65
CA GLY A 29 -10.32 20.37 -2.70
C GLY A 29 -10.83 21.64 -3.40
N GLU A 30 -11.14 22.68 -2.61
CA GLU A 30 -11.72 23.93 -3.15
C GLU A 30 -10.68 24.82 -3.86
N THR A 31 -9.39 24.71 -3.49
CA THR A 31 -8.33 25.57 -4.01
C THR A 31 -7.23 24.81 -4.74
N GLY A 32 -7.19 23.49 -4.61
CA GLY A 32 -6.22 22.64 -5.29
C GLY A 32 -6.62 21.18 -5.26
N ALA A 33 -5.91 20.37 -6.04
CA ALA A 33 -6.05 18.93 -6.09
C ALA A 33 -4.72 18.22 -5.83
N MET A 34 -4.81 16.96 -5.42
CA MET A 34 -3.67 16.07 -5.20
C MET A 34 -3.87 14.76 -5.96
N LEU A 35 -2.82 14.31 -6.63
CA LEU A 35 -2.73 12.95 -7.16
C LEU A 35 -2.12 12.00 -6.12
N ILE A 36 -2.57 10.75 -6.10
CA ILE A 36 -1.95 9.65 -5.36
C ILE A 36 -1.38 8.68 -6.39
N ASP A 37 -0.06 8.48 -6.35
CA ASP A 37 0.76 7.75 -7.33
C ASP A 37 0.72 8.32 -8.75
N THR A 38 1.63 7.83 -9.60
CA THR A 38 2.01 8.48 -10.87
C THR A 38 2.01 7.58 -12.09
N GLY A 39 1.86 6.26 -11.92
CA GLY A 39 1.95 5.31 -13.02
C GLY A 39 3.40 4.96 -13.40
N ASN A 40 3.52 4.32 -14.56
CA ASN A 40 4.66 3.52 -14.99
C ASN A 40 5.73 4.23 -15.82
N SER A 41 5.42 5.37 -16.44
CA SER A 41 6.35 6.08 -17.31
C SER A 41 6.11 7.59 -17.31
N PRO A 42 7.14 8.40 -17.64
CA PRO A 42 6.98 9.86 -17.73
C PRO A 42 5.83 10.29 -18.64
N GLU A 43 5.67 9.65 -19.80
CA GLU A 43 4.58 9.97 -20.73
C GLU A 43 3.22 9.71 -20.08
N GLN A 44 3.07 8.59 -19.39
CA GLN A 44 1.85 8.26 -18.66
C GLN A 44 1.59 9.23 -17.51
N GLY A 45 2.61 9.61 -16.73
CA GLY A 45 2.46 10.59 -15.66
C GLY A 45 2.02 11.96 -16.15
N ALA A 46 2.52 12.40 -17.31
CA ALA A 46 2.07 13.62 -17.96
C ALA A 46 0.59 13.53 -18.41
N GLU A 47 0.18 12.39 -18.95
CA GLU A 47 -1.22 12.13 -19.35
C GLU A 47 -2.17 12.09 -18.15
N ILE A 48 -1.77 11.44 -17.05
CA ILE A 48 -2.50 11.41 -15.78
C ILE A 48 -2.69 12.83 -15.26
N LEU A 49 -1.62 13.62 -15.16
CA LEU A 49 -1.68 14.99 -14.66
C LEU A 49 -2.62 15.86 -15.51
N ALA A 50 -2.51 15.77 -16.84
CA ALA A 50 -3.37 16.51 -17.75
C ALA A 50 -4.84 16.11 -17.60
N SER A 51 -5.13 14.81 -17.53
CA SER A 51 -6.50 14.29 -17.37
C SER A 51 -7.09 14.67 -16.01
N ALA A 52 -6.31 14.57 -14.93
CA ALA A 52 -6.73 14.92 -13.59
C ALA A 52 -7.00 16.42 -13.45
N THR A 53 -6.14 17.26 -14.02
CA THR A 53 -6.33 18.72 -14.03
C THR A 53 -7.62 19.11 -14.76
N ALA A 54 -7.92 18.44 -15.88
CA ALA A 54 -9.16 18.68 -16.62
C ALA A 54 -10.41 18.28 -15.82
N LEU A 55 -10.35 17.19 -15.06
CA LEU A 55 -11.47 16.72 -14.23
C LEU A 55 -11.66 17.58 -12.97
N ALA A 56 -10.57 17.93 -12.29
CA ALA A 56 -10.61 18.61 -10.99
C ALA A 56 -11.22 20.02 -11.08
N GLY A 57 -11.05 20.72 -12.20
CA GLY A 57 -11.49 22.11 -12.36
C GLY A 57 -10.72 23.13 -11.50
N VAL A 58 -9.74 22.66 -10.73
CA VAL A 58 -8.77 23.42 -9.94
C VAL A 58 -7.36 22.90 -10.24
N PRO A 59 -6.30 23.67 -9.95
CA PRO A 59 -4.93 23.19 -10.20
C PRO A 59 -4.58 21.94 -9.39
N VAL A 60 -4.01 20.93 -10.04
CA VAL A 60 -3.31 19.84 -9.34
C VAL A 60 -2.00 20.43 -8.83
N THR A 61 -1.88 20.56 -7.51
CA THR A 61 -0.75 21.25 -6.85
C THR A 61 0.22 20.28 -6.20
N HIS A 62 -0.25 19.06 -5.91
CA HIS A 62 0.51 18.05 -5.20
C HIS A 62 0.38 16.69 -5.87
N VAL A 63 1.41 15.87 -5.68
CA VAL A 63 1.35 14.43 -5.89
C VAL A 63 2.00 13.74 -4.70
N LEU A 64 1.37 12.67 -4.21
CA LEU A 64 1.88 11.86 -3.11
C LEU A 64 2.16 10.45 -3.61
N LEU A 65 3.35 9.95 -3.33
CA LEU A 65 3.76 8.58 -3.65
C LEU A 65 3.54 7.66 -2.44
N THR A 66 2.78 6.59 -2.64
CA THR A 66 2.45 5.63 -1.58
C THR A 66 3.66 4.79 -1.19
N HIS A 67 4.45 4.35 -2.16
CA HIS A 67 5.68 3.60 -1.97
C HIS A 67 6.54 3.63 -3.24
N ASP A 68 7.70 2.98 -3.24
CA ASP A 68 8.73 3.16 -4.26
C ASP A 68 8.76 2.12 -5.39
N HIS A 69 7.67 1.38 -5.59
CA HIS A 69 7.54 0.51 -6.76
C HIS A 69 7.35 1.31 -8.05
N HIS A 70 7.92 0.77 -9.12
CA HIS A 70 8.11 1.45 -10.39
C HIS A 70 6.81 1.98 -11.04
N ASP A 71 5.74 1.21 -10.93
CA ASP A 71 4.40 1.49 -11.42
C ASP A 71 3.65 2.55 -10.60
N HIS A 72 4.19 2.94 -9.44
CA HIS A 72 3.67 4.04 -8.62
C HIS A 72 4.47 5.32 -8.82
N VAL A 73 5.79 5.24 -9.11
CA VAL A 73 6.69 6.40 -9.04
C VAL A 73 7.27 6.87 -10.37
N ASN A 74 7.33 6.02 -11.39
CA ASN A 74 8.06 6.34 -12.63
C ASN A 74 7.40 7.47 -13.42
N GLY A 75 6.08 7.64 -13.30
CA GLY A 75 5.37 8.74 -13.95
C GLY A 75 5.69 10.12 -13.39
N LEU A 76 6.28 10.21 -12.19
CA LEU A 76 6.60 11.48 -11.57
C LEU A 76 7.44 12.39 -12.49
N ALA A 77 8.40 11.81 -13.21
CA ALA A 77 9.28 12.57 -14.10
C ALA A 77 8.54 13.29 -15.24
N GLY A 78 7.32 12.87 -15.58
CA GLY A 78 6.47 13.51 -16.57
C GLY A 78 5.59 14.65 -16.06
N MET A 79 5.44 14.78 -14.74
CA MET A 79 4.54 15.76 -14.13
C MET A 79 5.13 17.18 -14.03
N GLY A 80 6.43 17.33 -14.30
CA GLY A 80 7.13 18.60 -14.22
C GLY A 80 7.35 19.09 -12.78
N ASN A 81 7.99 20.25 -12.64
CA ASN A 81 8.44 20.77 -11.33
C ASN A 81 7.44 21.72 -10.65
N GLU A 82 6.30 21.99 -11.28
CA GLU A 82 5.27 22.87 -10.71
C GLU A 82 4.36 22.14 -9.71
N VAL A 83 4.27 20.80 -9.82
CA VAL A 83 3.56 19.94 -8.86
C VAL A 83 4.51 19.58 -7.72
N THR A 84 4.12 19.86 -6.48
CA THR A 84 4.91 19.48 -5.31
C THR A 84 4.79 17.98 -5.07
N SER A 85 5.87 17.23 -5.31
CA SER A 85 5.90 15.80 -5.01
C SER A 85 6.29 15.51 -3.57
N ILE A 86 5.54 14.60 -2.96
CA ILE A 86 5.65 14.22 -1.55
C ILE A 86 5.85 12.71 -1.46
N ALA A 87 6.83 12.28 -0.66
CA ALA A 87 7.04 10.87 -0.35
C ALA A 87 7.59 10.68 1.08
N HIS A 88 7.60 9.43 1.54
CA HIS A 88 8.35 9.06 2.74
C HIS A 88 9.87 9.27 2.54
N GLU A 89 10.61 9.63 3.58
CA GLU A 89 12.04 9.99 3.47
C GLU A 89 12.97 8.83 3.04
N LYS A 90 12.52 7.59 3.19
CA LYS A 90 13.24 6.41 2.68
C LYS A 90 13.03 6.17 1.18
N LEU A 91 12.03 6.79 0.55
CA LEU A 91 11.84 6.70 -0.90
C LEU A 91 12.96 7.47 -1.60
N THR A 92 13.84 6.73 -2.28
CA THR A 92 15.01 7.30 -2.97
C THR A 92 15.09 6.94 -4.46
N ALA A 93 14.14 6.15 -4.96
CA ALA A 93 14.09 5.71 -6.35
C ALA A 93 13.92 6.87 -7.36
N VAL A 94 13.24 7.96 -6.95
CA VAL A 94 13.03 9.17 -7.75
C VAL A 94 13.22 10.43 -6.90
N PRO A 95 13.68 11.56 -7.49
CA PRO A 95 13.77 12.82 -6.76
C PRO A 95 12.37 13.39 -6.46
N VAL A 96 12.13 13.75 -5.20
CA VAL A 96 10.88 14.38 -4.75
C VAL A 96 11.11 15.78 -4.20
N SER A 97 10.09 16.64 -4.26
CA SER A 97 10.17 18.03 -3.77
C SER A 97 10.21 18.11 -2.24
N ARG A 98 9.49 17.21 -1.57
CA ARG A 98 9.34 17.21 -0.11
C ARG A 98 9.28 15.77 0.42
N THR A 99 9.94 15.54 1.54
CA THR A 99 9.81 14.28 2.28
C THR A 99 9.17 14.47 3.65
N PHE A 100 8.70 13.38 4.23
CA PHE A 100 8.28 13.30 5.62
C PHE A 100 8.67 11.94 6.22
N SER A 101 8.71 11.85 7.55
CA SER A 101 9.14 10.62 8.27
C SER A 101 7.98 9.83 8.88
N MET A 102 7.05 10.50 9.56
CA MET A 102 5.93 9.81 10.25
C MET A 102 4.56 10.24 9.75
N ALA A 103 4.30 11.54 9.76
CA ALA A 103 3.00 12.07 9.37
C ALA A 103 3.14 13.43 8.70
N LEU A 104 2.25 13.69 7.74
CA LEU A 104 2.10 14.98 7.08
C LEU A 104 0.61 15.25 6.82
N ALA A 105 0.18 16.49 6.98
CA ALA A 105 -1.14 16.93 6.54
C ALA A 105 -1.01 18.00 5.45
N VAL A 106 -1.85 17.90 4.43
CA VAL A 106 -2.02 18.90 3.36
C VAL A 106 -3.48 19.33 3.32
N ASP A 107 -3.72 20.63 3.29
CA ASP A 107 -5.06 21.20 3.09
C ASP A 107 -5.20 21.63 1.63
N LEU A 108 -6.19 21.08 0.94
CA LEU A 108 -6.49 21.38 -0.47
C LEU A 108 -7.59 22.43 -0.63
N GLY A 109 -7.92 23.14 0.45
CA GLY A 109 -9.04 24.08 0.52
C GLY A 109 -10.25 23.37 1.10
N ASN A 110 -10.34 23.37 2.44
CA ASN A 110 -11.41 22.72 3.21
C ASN A 110 -11.50 21.19 2.97
N LEU A 111 -10.38 20.58 2.57
CA LEU A 111 -10.24 19.13 2.48
C LEU A 111 -8.84 18.73 2.93
N ARG A 112 -8.78 18.11 4.11
CA ARG A 112 -7.54 17.67 4.75
C ARG A 112 -7.17 16.26 4.28
N VAL A 113 -5.97 16.14 3.75
CA VAL A 113 -5.32 14.88 3.38
C VAL A 113 -4.22 14.58 4.40
N GLU A 114 -4.26 13.40 5.01
CA GLU A 114 -3.27 12.95 5.99
C GLU A 114 -2.44 11.80 5.43
N ALA A 115 -1.13 11.99 5.31
CA ALA A 115 -0.18 10.95 4.94
C ALA A 115 0.48 10.39 6.20
N LEU A 116 0.47 9.06 6.34
CA LEU A 116 0.87 8.36 7.56
C LEU A 116 1.81 7.20 7.21
N HIS A 117 2.95 7.14 7.89
CA HIS A 117 3.87 6.01 7.84
C HIS A 117 3.89 5.32 9.23
N PHE A 118 3.45 4.06 9.29
CA PHE A 118 3.38 3.26 10.52
C PHE A 118 4.53 2.23 10.62
N GLY A 119 5.58 2.41 9.84
CA GLY A 119 6.68 1.46 9.70
C GLY A 119 6.54 0.59 8.45
N GLU A 120 7.42 -0.40 8.37
CA GLU A 120 7.64 -1.23 7.18
C GLU A 120 6.52 -2.27 7.07
N GLY A 121 5.83 -2.32 5.94
CA GLY A 121 4.77 -3.29 5.65
C GLY A 121 5.09 -4.01 4.35
N HIS A 122 4.51 -3.53 3.25
CA HIS A 122 4.82 -3.97 1.89
C HIS A 122 6.26 -3.62 1.52
N THR A 123 6.66 -2.37 1.75
CA THR A 123 8.03 -1.89 1.59
C THR A 123 8.55 -1.27 2.89
N ASP A 124 9.74 -0.67 2.85
CA ASP A 124 10.27 0.10 3.98
C ASP A 124 9.78 1.55 4.03
N ASN A 125 8.98 1.98 3.04
CA ASN A 125 8.61 3.38 2.83
C ASN A 125 7.10 3.59 2.57
N ASP A 126 6.27 2.62 2.96
CA ASP A 126 4.82 2.64 2.72
C ASP A 126 4.12 3.84 3.38
N VAL A 127 3.21 4.46 2.64
CA VAL A 127 2.40 5.59 3.08
C VAL A 127 0.92 5.27 2.91
N LEU A 128 0.20 5.34 4.02
CA LEU A 128 -1.25 5.35 4.05
C LEU A 128 -1.75 6.79 3.94
N VAL A 129 -2.69 7.05 3.03
CA VAL A 129 -3.30 8.38 2.86
C VAL A 129 -4.73 8.35 3.33
N PHE A 130 -5.02 9.02 4.44
CA PHE A 130 -6.35 9.09 5.02
C PHE A 130 -7.01 10.45 4.76
N LEU A 131 -8.28 10.41 4.35
CA LEU A 131 -9.15 11.58 4.18
C LEU A 131 -10.32 11.48 5.16
N PRO A 132 -10.19 12.01 6.40
CA PRO A 132 -11.24 11.89 7.40
C PRO A 132 -12.59 12.46 6.96
N GLY A 133 -12.58 13.57 6.19
CA GLY A 133 -13.80 14.22 5.70
C GLY A 133 -14.55 13.44 4.63
N GLU A 134 -13.86 12.58 3.89
CA GLU A 134 -14.42 11.76 2.80
C GLU A 134 -14.60 10.29 3.21
N ASN A 135 -14.06 9.92 4.38
CA ASN A 135 -14.00 8.55 4.89
C ASN A 135 -13.36 7.58 3.87
N VAL A 136 -12.24 8.00 3.27
CA VAL A 136 -11.47 7.21 2.29
C VAL A 136 -10.02 7.06 2.76
N VAL A 137 -9.45 5.88 2.54
CA VAL A 137 -8.03 5.57 2.72
C VAL A 137 -7.45 5.10 1.39
N PHE A 138 -6.37 5.71 0.90
CA PHE A 138 -5.51 5.09 -0.11
C PHE A 138 -4.43 4.29 0.60
N ALA A 139 -4.31 3.02 0.24
CA ALA A 139 -3.39 2.09 0.89
C ALA A 139 -2.12 1.80 0.10
N GLY A 140 -2.07 2.16 -1.18
CA GLY A 140 -1.10 1.57 -2.09
C GLY A 140 -1.14 0.04 -1.95
N ASP A 141 -0.01 -0.61 -2.11
CA ASP A 141 0.10 -2.07 -2.10
C ASP A 141 0.07 -2.68 -0.70
N LEU A 142 -0.10 -1.87 0.36
CA LEU A 142 -0.44 -2.43 1.67
C LEU A 142 -1.77 -3.19 1.63
N LEU A 143 -2.67 -2.84 0.70
CA LEU A 143 -3.87 -3.59 0.33
C LEU A 143 -3.84 -3.94 -1.16
N GLU A 144 -4.18 -5.19 -1.48
CA GLU A 144 -4.11 -5.73 -2.83
C GLU A 144 -5.41 -6.49 -3.13
N GLU A 145 -6.15 -6.07 -4.16
CA GLU A 145 -7.40 -6.73 -4.61
C GLU A 145 -7.26 -7.39 -5.97
N GLY A 146 -6.30 -6.95 -6.79
CA GLY A 146 -6.06 -7.50 -8.10
C GLY A 146 -5.38 -8.88 -8.07
N SER A 147 -4.70 -9.20 -6.98
CA SER A 147 -3.97 -10.47 -6.77
C SER A 147 -3.74 -10.77 -5.28
N ASP A 148 -2.91 -11.76 -4.97
CA ASP A 148 -2.34 -11.89 -3.63
C ASP A 148 -1.42 -10.69 -3.33
N PRO A 149 -1.22 -10.31 -2.05
CA PRO A 149 -0.24 -9.31 -1.65
C PRO A 149 1.18 -9.67 -2.11
N GLN A 150 1.84 -8.75 -2.80
CA GLN A 150 3.21 -8.95 -3.25
C GLN A 150 4.20 -8.83 -2.08
N ILE A 151 5.17 -9.74 -1.98
CA ILE A 151 6.16 -9.71 -0.90
C ILE A 151 7.47 -9.08 -1.39
N ASP A 152 7.81 -7.89 -0.88
CA ASP A 152 9.09 -7.22 -1.13
C ASP A 152 10.14 -7.61 -0.07
N ASP A 153 11.41 -7.68 -0.48
CA ASP A 153 12.53 -8.00 0.41
C ASP A 153 12.76 -6.93 1.50
N ARG A 154 12.41 -5.67 1.24
CA ARG A 154 12.50 -4.54 2.17
C ARG A 154 11.25 -4.37 3.05
N GLY A 155 10.16 -5.04 2.71
CA GLY A 155 8.97 -5.11 3.57
C GLY A 155 9.19 -5.91 4.85
N SER A 156 8.16 -5.99 5.69
CA SER A 156 8.19 -6.75 6.95
C SER A 156 6.89 -7.52 7.14
N LEU A 157 6.91 -8.83 6.93
CA LEU A 157 5.73 -9.68 7.10
C LEU A 157 5.20 -9.62 8.53
N SER A 158 6.10 -9.48 9.50
CA SER A 158 5.74 -9.38 10.91
C SER A 158 5.12 -8.05 11.33
N ASN A 159 5.44 -6.96 10.64
CA ASN A 159 4.97 -5.62 10.99
C ASN A 159 3.80 -5.15 10.11
N TRP A 160 3.65 -5.71 8.90
CA TRP A 160 2.59 -5.36 7.96
C TRP A 160 1.19 -5.38 8.58
N PRO A 161 0.78 -6.40 9.38
CA PRO A 161 -0.53 -6.34 10.04
C PRO A 161 -0.70 -5.14 10.98
N THR A 162 0.37 -4.73 11.67
CA THR A 162 0.38 -3.55 12.55
C THR A 162 0.27 -2.24 11.76
N VAL A 163 0.89 -2.16 10.57
CA VAL A 163 0.76 -1.01 9.67
C VAL A 163 -0.70 -0.82 9.26
N LEU A 164 -1.38 -1.91 8.86
CA LEU A 164 -2.80 -1.89 8.51
C LEU A 164 -3.71 -1.57 9.72
N ASP A 165 -3.36 -2.04 10.92
CA ASP A 165 -4.08 -1.69 12.16
C ASP A 165 -4.11 -0.17 12.42
N GLY A 166 -3.07 0.56 11.96
CA GLY A 166 -2.96 2.02 12.09
C GLY A 166 -4.12 2.80 11.47
N VAL A 167 -4.68 2.32 10.34
CA VAL A 167 -5.87 2.92 9.70
C VAL A 167 -7.16 2.17 10.02
N LEU A 168 -7.10 0.85 10.22
CA LEU A 168 -8.28 0.05 10.58
C LEU A 168 -8.90 0.46 11.92
N GLY A 169 -8.09 1.01 12.83
CA GLY A 169 -8.55 1.58 14.10
C GLY A 169 -9.32 2.89 13.96
N ALA A 170 -9.04 3.68 12.91
CA ALA A 170 -9.77 4.91 12.59
C ALA A 170 -10.94 4.67 11.62
N ALA A 171 -10.90 3.57 10.87
CA ALA A 171 -11.93 3.17 9.92
C ALA A 171 -13.20 2.66 10.61
N ASN A 172 -14.34 2.95 9.99
CA ASN A 172 -15.66 2.50 10.38
C ASN A 172 -16.32 1.69 9.24
N ALA A 173 -17.57 1.27 9.44
CA ALA A 173 -18.29 0.40 8.50
C ALA A 173 -18.54 1.01 7.11
N THR A 174 -18.40 2.33 6.95
CA THR A 174 -18.57 3.01 5.65
C THR A 174 -17.25 3.53 5.08
N THR A 175 -16.12 3.24 5.73
CA THR A 175 -14.80 3.61 5.21
C THR A 175 -14.50 2.80 3.96
N ARG A 176 -14.04 3.49 2.92
CA ARG A 176 -13.60 2.88 1.66
C ARG A 176 -12.10 2.90 1.55
N PHE A 177 -11.54 1.82 1.04
CA PHE A 177 -10.11 1.65 0.85
C PHE A 177 -9.82 1.55 -0.65
N VAL A 178 -8.87 2.34 -1.11
CA VAL A 178 -8.34 2.27 -2.48
C VAL A 178 -7.02 1.50 -2.41
N PRO A 179 -6.98 0.23 -2.87
CA PRO A 179 -5.74 -0.55 -2.95
C PRO A 179 -4.84 -0.03 -4.07
N GLY A 180 -3.57 -0.45 -4.07
CA GLY A 180 -2.63 -0.14 -5.14
C GLY A 180 -3.07 -0.74 -6.48
N HIS A 181 -3.70 -1.91 -6.45
CA HIS A 181 -4.31 -2.53 -7.63
C HIS A 181 -5.67 -3.15 -7.30
N GLY A 182 -6.58 -3.13 -8.30
CA GLY A 182 -7.91 -3.72 -8.18
C GLY A 182 -9.03 -2.73 -7.86
N ALA A 183 -10.17 -3.23 -7.40
CA ALA A 183 -11.35 -2.44 -7.09
C ALA A 183 -11.25 -1.75 -5.72
N VAL A 184 -12.07 -0.70 -5.52
CA VAL A 184 -12.26 -0.11 -4.19
C VAL A 184 -12.91 -1.14 -3.26
N VAL A 185 -12.34 -1.32 -2.08
CA VAL A 185 -12.78 -2.32 -1.09
C VAL A 185 -13.31 -1.68 0.18
N ASP A 186 -14.01 -2.47 0.99
CA ASP A 186 -14.53 -2.05 2.28
C ASP A 186 -13.57 -2.40 3.44
N ARG A 187 -13.99 -2.03 4.65
CA ARG A 187 -13.23 -2.32 5.87
C ARG A 187 -13.09 -3.82 6.15
N ASP A 188 -14.07 -4.64 5.77
CA ASP A 188 -14.04 -6.07 6.06
C ASP A 188 -13.00 -6.76 5.19
N TYR A 189 -12.89 -6.38 3.90
CA TYR A 189 -11.80 -6.82 3.04
C TYR A 189 -10.43 -6.46 3.63
N ALA A 190 -10.23 -5.19 3.98
CA ALA A 190 -8.96 -4.73 4.54
C ALA A 190 -8.59 -5.48 5.84
N PHE A 191 -9.59 -5.78 6.68
CA PHE A 191 -9.40 -6.57 7.90
C PHE A 191 -9.05 -8.04 7.60
N ILE A 192 -9.69 -8.65 6.61
CA ILE A 192 -9.43 -10.04 6.20
C ILE A 192 -8.00 -10.18 5.67
N GLN A 193 -7.57 -9.32 4.73
CA GLN A 193 -6.20 -9.37 4.20
C GLN A 193 -5.16 -9.18 5.33
N ARG A 194 -5.39 -8.20 6.22
CA ARG A 194 -4.57 -8.00 7.42
C ARG A 194 -4.50 -9.26 8.30
N ALA A 195 -5.62 -9.97 8.44
CA ALA A 195 -5.67 -11.21 9.21
C ALA A 195 -4.90 -12.34 8.52
N GLU A 196 -5.03 -12.48 7.20
CA GLU A 196 -4.35 -13.49 6.39
C GLU A 196 -2.83 -13.34 6.40
N ILE A 197 -2.31 -12.11 6.27
CA ILE A 197 -0.88 -11.82 6.43
C ILE A 197 -0.41 -12.20 7.84
N GLY A 198 -1.19 -11.86 8.87
CA GLY A 198 -0.90 -12.25 10.25
C GLY A 198 -0.93 -13.77 10.47
N MET A 199 -1.88 -14.47 9.86
CA MET A 199 -1.98 -15.93 9.92
C MET A 199 -0.78 -16.58 9.24
N LEU A 200 -0.38 -16.12 8.06
CA LEU A 200 0.82 -16.60 7.37
C LEU A 200 2.05 -16.55 8.29
N TYR A 201 2.29 -15.41 8.95
CA TYR A 201 3.43 -15.25 9.84
C TYR A 201 3.33 -16.11 11.11
N GLY A 202 2.19 -16.07 11.80
CA GLY A 202 1.98 -16.83 13.03
C GLY A 202 1.98 -18.35 12.83
N GLN A 203 1.44 -18.82 11.70
CA GLN A 203 1.45 -20.23 11.35
C GLN A 203 2.85 -20.70 10.97
N THR A 204 3.64 -19.86 10.30
CA THR A 204 5.07 -20.15 10.06
C THR A 204 5.82 -20.30 11.39
N GLU A 205 5.56 -19.45 12.39
CA GLU A 205 6.14 -19.59 13.73
C GLU A 205 5.78 -20.94 14.38
N MET A 206 4.51 -21.34 14.30
CA MET A 206 4.06 -22.64 14.80
C MET A 206 4.76 -23.81 14.11
N LEU A 207 4.91 -23.77 12.78
CA LEU A 207 5.61 -24.79 12.01
C LEU A 207 7.09 -24.88 12.40
N ILE A 208 7.77 -23.74 12.60
CA ILE A 208 9.16 -23.73 13.09
C ILE A 208 9.24 -24.39 14.46
N HIS A 209 8.32 -24.08 15.38
CA HIS A 209 8.29 -24.69 16.70
C HIS A 209 8.08 -26.21 16.66
N GLN A 210 7.31 -26.72 15.70
CA GLN A 210 7.10 -28.15 15.46
C GLN A 210 8.31 -28.83 14.77
N GLY A 211 9.30 -28.05 14.32
CA GLY A 211 10.46 -28.56 13.61
C GLY A 211 10.24 -28.78 12.12
N THR A 212 9.14 -28.27 11.55
CA THR A 212 8.88 -28.31 10.11
C THR A 212 9.91 -27.47 9.37
N LYS A 213 10.54 -28.08 8.37
CA LYS A 213 11.54 -27.40 7.54
C LYS A 213 10.86 -26.53 6.49
N LEU A 214 11.59 -25.54 5.97
CA LEU A 214 11.08 -24.61 4.97
C LEU A 214 10.58 -25.35 3.72
N GLU A 215 11.30 -26.38 3.26
CA GLU A 215 10.91 -27.17 2.09
C GLU A 215 9.57 -27.91 2.23
N ASP A 216 9.14 -28.17 3.47
CA ASP A 216 7.91 -28.90 3.78
C ASP A 216 6.75 -27.96 4.17
N ALA A 217 7.04 -26.68 4.46
CA ALA A 217 6.10 -25.75 5.09
C ALA A 217 4.86 -25.47 4.23
N ALA A 218 5.02 -25.30 2.92
CA ALA A 218 3.91 -25.02 2.00
C ALA A 218 2.88 -26.17 1.97
N ALA A 219 3.31 -27.42 2.17
CA ALA A 219 2.44 -28.60 2.17
C ALA A 219 1.95 -29.00 3.58
N ALA A 220 2.47 -28.37 4.64
CA ALA A 220 2.16 -28.76 6.02
C ALA A 220 0.75 -28.36 6.46
N THR A 221 0.08 -27.49 5.72
CA THR A 221 -1.23 -26.91 6.05
C THR A 221 -1.86 -26.21 4.85
N GLU A 222 -3.14 -25.85 4.97
CA GLU A 222 -3.79 -24.88 4.09
C GLU A 222 -3.32 -23.46 4.40
N TRP A 223 -3.18 -22.65 3.35
CA TRP A 223 -2.73 -21.27 3.38
C TRP A 223 -3.72 -20.38 2.63
N PRO A 224 -3.84 -19.09 2.98
CA PRO A 224 -4.75 -18.16 2.32
C PRO A 224 -4.24 -17.66 0.95
N PHE A 225 -2.97 -17.92 0.61
CA PHE A 225 -2.32 -17.40 -0.59
C PHE A 225 -1.93 -18.52 -1.56
N THR A 226 -1.72 -18.14 -2.81
CA THR A 226 -1.26 -19.01 -3.89
C THR A 226 0.14 -19.57 -3.63
N ALA A 227 0.47 -20.67 -4.30
CA ALA A 227 1.78 -21.29 -4.20
C ALA A 227 2.93 -20.36 -4.64
N GLU A 228 2.67 -19.43 -5.58
CA GLU A 228 3.64 -18.45 -6.04
C GLU A 228 3.99 -17.46 -4.92
N THR A 229 2.97 -16.89 -4.28
CA THR A 229 3.15 -16.00 -3.11
C THR A 229 3.87 -16.73 -1.98
N LEU A 230 3.47 -17.96 -1.66
CA LEU A 230 4.09 -18.75 -0.60
C LEU A 230 5.57 -19.07 -0.87
N ALA A 231 5.95 -19.23 -2.14
CA ALA A 231 7.34 -19.50 -2.52
C ALA A 231 8.29 -18.34 -2.14
N VAL A 232 7.78 -17.11 -2.04
CA VAL A 232 8.54 -15.92 -1.60
C VAL A 232 8.30 -15.63 -0.12
N ALA A 233 7.05 -15.74 0.34
CA ALA A 233 6.66 -15.33 1.67
C ALA A 233 7.21 -16.26 2.77
N LEU A 234 7.21 -17.59 2.56
CA LEU A 234 7.69 -18.55 3.56
C LEU A 234 9.20 -18.40 3.83
N PRO A 235 10.10 -18.32 2.82
CA PRO A 235 11.51 -18.04 3.08
C PRO A 235 11.74 -16.76 3.90
N LYS A 236 11.04 -15.67 3.56
CA LYS A 236 11.13 -14.40 4.29
C LYS A 236 10.64 -14.54 5.73
N ALA A 237 9.48 -15.15 5.94
CA ALA A 237 8.93 -15.38 7.28
C ALA A 237 9.87 -16.24 8.14
N TYR A 238 10.41 -17.33 7.59
CA TYR A 238 11.42 -18.16 8.27
C TYR A 238 12.67 -17.36 8.64
N ALA A 239 13.15 -16.49 7.75
CA ALA A 239 14.31 -15.64 8.01
C ALA A 239 14.03 -14.62 9.13
N GLU A 240 12.91 -13.91 9.07
CA GLU A 240 12.49 -12.95 10.11
C GLU A 240 12.34 -13.62 11.48
N LEU A 241 11.66 -14.78 11.53
CA LEU A 241 11.43 -15.52 12.77
C LEU A 241 12.74 -16.05 13.38
N ARG A 242 13.66 -16.56 12.55
CA ARG A 242 15.00 -16.97 13.02
C ARG A 242 15.81 -15.79 13.54
N ALA A 243 15.74 -14.63 12.88
CA ALA A 243 16.39 -13.42 13.36
C ALA A 243 15.84 -12.97 14.74
N LYS A 244 14.57 -13.26 15.02
CA LYS A 244 13.93 -13.09 16.34
C LYS A 244 14.22 -14.21 17.34
N GLY A 245 15.03 -15.20 16.98
CA GLY A 245 15.41 -16.32 17.85
C GLY A 245 14.38 -17.44 17.95
N VAL A 246 13.39 -17.48 17.05
CA VAL A 246 12.41 -18.57 16.99
C VAL A 246 13.11 -19.85 16.49
N VAL A 247 13.02 -20.91 17.28
CA VAL A 247 13.65 -22.21 17.03
C VAL A 247 12.67 -23.36 17.30
N PRO A 248 12.93 -24.56 16.75
CA PRO A 248 12.17 -25.76 17.10
C PRO A 248 12.14 -26.01 18.60
N LYS A 249 10.94 -26.24 19.14
CA LYS A 249 10.78 -26.61 20.55
C LYS A 249 11.10 -28.09 20.68
N ARG A 250 12.03 -28.44 21.58
CA ARG A 250 12.21 -29.83 21.99
C ARG A 250 11.00 -30.23 22.83
N HIS A 251 10.13 -31.07 22.29
CA HIS A 251 9.14 -31.73 23.14
C HIS A 251 9.87 -32.71 24.06
N LEU A 252 9.85 -32.44 25.37
CA LEU A 252 10.19 -33.46 26.35
C LEU A 252 9.14 -34.57 26.21
N PRO A 253 9.53 -35.85 26.17
CA PRO A 253 8.56 -36.94 26.13
C PRO A 253 7.63 -36.81 27.34
N LEU A 254 6.32 -36.85 27.10
CA LEU A 254 5.34 -37.03 28.17
C LEU A 254 5.64 -38.40 28.80
N ILE A 255 6.00 -38.36 30.09
CA ILE A 255 6.35 -39.52 30.91
C ILE A 255 5.08 -40.32 31.24
#